data_AF-I4HCT7-F1
#
_entry.id   AF-I4HCT7-F1
#
_cell.length_a   1.000
_cell.length_b   1.000
_cell.length_c   1.000
_cell.angle_alpha   90.00
_cell.angle_beta   90.00
_cell.angle_gamma   90.00
#
_symmetry.space_group_name_H-M   'P 1'
#
loop_
_entity.id
_entity.type
_entity.pdbx_description
1 polymer ?
#
loop_
_entity_poly.entity_id
_entity_poly.type
_entity_poly.pdbx_seq_one_letter_code
_entity_poly.pdbx_strand_id
1 'polypeptide(L)' 'MPVLDGHSAAIQIKQFYPYIRIIAYSSLAKLPMEKNNQSTAFDLYCSKDISSQDLITAIDDLGKLAQSDKDQFRRVG' A
#
# COMPACT_ATOMS: atom_id res chain seq x y z
N MET A 1 -6.08 -15.40 4.37
CA MET A 1 -4.75 -16.00 4.60
C MET A 1 -4.81 -16.71 5.94
N PRO A 2 -4.47 -18.01 6.04
CA PRO A 2 -4.64 -18.77 7.29
C PRO A 2 -3.42 -18.75 8.23
N VAL A 3 -2.21 -18.38 7.75
CA VAL A 3 -0.97 -18.43 8.56
C VAL A 3 -0.52 -17.04 9.02
N LEU A 4 -0.60 -16.03 8.16
CA LEU A 4 -0.20 -14.65 8.45
C LEU A 4 -1.27 -13.71 7.88
N ASP A 5 -1.74 -12.75 8.66
CA ASP A 5 -2.68 -11.76 8.17
C ASP A 5 -1.98 -10.74 7.25
N GLY A 6 -2.76 -10.09 6.38
CA GLY A 6 -2.20 -9.19 5.38
C GLY A 6 -1.48 -7.98 5.99
N HIS A 7 -1.86 -7.53 7.19
CA HIS A 7 -1.24 -6.37 7.83
C HIS A 7 0.14 -6.73 8.39
N SER A 8 0.24 -7.83 9.14
CA SER A 8 1.52 -8.34 9.62
C SER A 8 2.48 -8.66 8.46
N ALA A 9 1.98 -9.22 7.36
CA ALA A 9 2.77 -9.44 6.15
C ALA A 9 3.30 -8.13 5.55
N ALA A 10 2.46 -7.10 5.45
CA ALA A 10 2.86 -5.80 4.90
C ALA A 10 3.93 -5.11 5.76
N ILE A 11 3.82 -5.20 7.10
CA ILE A 11 4.86 -4.69 8.01
C ILE A 11 6.20 -5.35 7.71
N GLN A 12 6.24 -6.69 7.61
CA GLN A 12 7.47 -7.41 7.32
C GLN A 12 8.04 -7.04 5.95
N ILE A 13 7.19 -6.94 4.92
CA ILE A 13 7.63 -6.53 3.58
C ILE A 13 8.30 -5.15 3.63
N LYS A 14 7.69 -4.17 4.32
CA LYS A 14 8.23 -2.80 4.43
C LYS A 14 9.56 -2.73 5.21
N GLN A 15 9.84 -3.69 6.10
CA GLN A 15 11.14 -3.76 6.79
C GLN A 15 12.30 -4.05 5.81
N PHE A 16 12.06 -4.88 4.79
CA PHE A 16 13.07 -5.20 3.78
C PHE A 16 13.01 -4.28 2.55
N TYR A 17 11.81 -3.83 2.20
CA TYR A 17 11.53 -3.03 1.01
C TYR A 17 10.67 -1.81 1.40
N PRO A 18 11.23 -0.80 2.09
CA PRO A 18 10.45 0.32 2.64
C PRO A 18 9.69 1.13 1.58
N TYR A 19 10.18 1.12 0.34
CA TYR A 19 9.61 1.87 -0.78
C TYR A 19 8.64 1.08 -1.65
N ILE A 20 8.43 -0.21 -1.40
CA ILE A 20 7.44 -0.97 -2.17
C ILE A 20 6.05 -0.47 -1.81
N ARG A 21 5.19 -0.27 -2.82
CA ARG A 21 3.81 0.14 -2.58
C ARG A 21 2.94 -1.08 -2.36
N ILE A 22 2.14 -1.09 -1.31
CA ILE A 22 1.31 -2.23 -0.92
C ILE A 22 -0.16 -1.80 -0.92
N ILE A 23 -0.98 -2.56 -1.67
CA ILE A 23 -2.44 -2.40 -1.71
C ILE A 23 -3.07 -3.49 -0.83
N ALA A 24 -3.88 -3.07 0.14
CA ALA A 24 -4.74 -3.98 0.90
C ALA A 24 -6.06 -4.17 0.17
N TYR A 25 -6.31 -5.38 -0.34
CA TYR A 25 -7.55 -5.75 -1.01
C TYR A 25 -8.49 -6.51 -0.05
N SER A 26 -9.51 -5.84 0.47
CA SER A 26 -10.33 -6.34 1.58
C SER A 26 -11.82 -6.13 1.37
N SER A 27 -12.66 -7.05 1.85
CA SER A 27 -14.13 -6.89 1.89
C SER A 27 -14.58 -6.02 3.07
N LEU A 28 -13.69 -5.71 4.01
CA LEU A 28 -14.02 -4.85 5.14
C LEU A 28 -13.89 -3.38 4.72
N ALA A 29 -14.95 -2.60 4.96
CA ALA A 29 -14.90 -1.16 4.84
C ALA A 29 -13.78 -0.62 5.76
N LYS A 30 -13.00 0.35 5.24
CA LYS A 30 -11.83 1.00 5.87
C LYS A 30 -11.88 0.88 7.40
N LEU A 31 -11.04 0.02 7.97
CA LEU A 31 -10.71 0.13 9.39
C LEU A 31 -10.18 1.56 9.59
N PRO A 32 -10.68 2.30 10.60
CA PRO A 32 -10.22 3.66 10.84
C PRO A 32 -8.70 3.60 10.99
N MET A 33 -8.00 4.28 10.08
CA MET A 33 -6.55 4.45 10.16
C MET A 33 -6.28 5.04 11.54
N GLU A 34 -5.74 4.24 12.44
CA GLU A 34 -5.36 4.74 13.76
C GLU A 34 -4.34 5.86 13.51
N LYS A 35 -4.76 7.09 13.84
CA LYS A 35 -4.07 8.36 13.60
C LYS A 35 -2.81 8.51 14.47
N ASN A 36 -2.05 7.43 14.63
CA ASN A 36 -1.03 7.37 15.66
C ASN A 36 0.31 6.96 15.04
N ASN A 37 0.88 7.85 14.22
CA ASN A 37 2.31 7.97 13.86
C ASN A 37 3.09 6.70 13.43
N GLN A 38 2.44 5.56 13.29
CA GLN A 38 2.98 4.33 12.74
C GLN A 38 2.63 4.35 11.27
N SER A 39 3.66 4.49 10.44
CA SER A 39 3.59 4.34 9.00
C SER A 39 2.65 3.19 8.66
N THR A 40 1.50 3.49 8.07
CA THR A 40 0.54 2.45 7.73
C THR A 40 1.20 1.54 6.72
N ALA A 41 1.29 0.24 7.04
CA ALA A 41 2.01 -0.74 6.22
C ALA A 41 1.49 -0.83 4.77
N PHE A 42 0.27 -0.34 4.54
CA PHE A 42 -0.36 -0.22 3.25
C PHE A 42 -0.40 1.23 2.77
N ASP A 43 -0.13 1.42 1.50
CA ASP A 43 -0.19 2.71 0.81
C ASP A 43 -1.63 2.98 0.31
N LEU A 44 -2.38 1.93 -0.02
CA LEU A 44 -3.76 2.04 -0.48
C LEU A 44 -4.62 0.90 0.05
N TYR A 45 -5.87 1.20 0.37
CA TYR A 45 -6.91 0.21 0.67
C TYR A 45 -7.95 0.20 -0.43
N CYS A 46 -8.21 -0.99 -0.98
CA CYS A 46 -9.23 -1.23 -2.00
C CYS A 46 -10.27 -2.22 -1.47
N SER A 47 -11.55 -1.91 -1.71
CA SER A 47 -12.62 -2.86 -1.46
C SER A 47 -12.51 -4.05 -2.43
N LYS A 48 -12.92 -5.24 -2.01
CA LYS A 48 -13.10 -6.38 -2.91
C LYS A 48 -14.19 -6.16 -3.96
N ASP A 49 -15.09 -5.22 -3.71
CA ASP A 49 -16.18 -4.85 -4.63
C ASP A 49 -15.80 -3.69 -5.57
N ILE A 50 -14.53 -3.26 -5.56
CA ILE A 50 -14.06 -2.20 -6.47
C ILE A 50 -14.22 -2.64 -7.93
N SER A 51 -14.65 -1.71 -8.79
CA SER A 51 -14.70 -1.99 -10.22
C SER A 51 -13.29 -2.22 -10.78
N SER A 52 -13.17 -3.03 -11.83
CA SER A 52 -11.87 -3.26 -12.48
C SER A 52 -11.25 -1.95 -12.99
N GLN A 53 -12.08 -1.02 -13.47
CA GLN A 53 -11.61 0.27 -13.98
C GLN A 53 -11.03 1.15 -12.87
N ASP A 54 -11.69 1.19 -11.71
CA ASP A 54 -11.20 1.95 -10.55
C ASP A 54 -9.95 1.30 -9.96
N LEU A 55 -9.87 -0.03 -9.96
CA LEU A 55 -8.68 -0.76 -9.53
C LEU A 55 -7.47 -0.48 -10.44
N ILE A 56 -7.67 -0.50 -11.76
CA ILE A 56 -6.61 -0.16 -12.73
C ILE A 56 -6.13 1.26 -12.51
N THR A 57 -7.06 2.21 -12.34
CA THR A 57 -6.73 3.61 -12.07
C THR A 57 -5.93 3.77 -10.78
N ALA A 58 -6.37 3.10 -9.71
CA ALA A 58 -5.68 3.08 -8.43
C ALA A 58 -4.26 2.51 -8.51
N ILE A 59 -4.06 1.44 -9.28
CA ILE A 59 -2.73 0.85 -9.49
C ILE A 59 -1.83 1.79 -10.30
N ASP A 60 -2.37 2.44 -11.34
CA ASP A 60 -1.62 3.39 -12.17
C ASP A 60 -1.14 4.60 -11.35
N ASP A 61 -2.03 5.19 -10.55
CA ASP A 61 -1.69 6.32 -9.68
C ASP A 61 -0.63 5.92 -8.63
N LEU A 62 -0.78 4.74 -8.02
CA LEU A 62 0.20 4.23 -7.08
C LEU A 62 1.56 3.96 -7.74
N GLY A 63 1.56 3.51 -8.99
CA GLY A 63 2.75 3.34 -9.82
C GLY A 63 3.50 4.66 -10.06
N LYS A 64 2.78 5.73 -10.38
CA LYS A 64 3.36 7.08 -10.54
C LYS A 64 3.97 7.61 -9.24
N LEU A 65 3.32 7.38 -8.10
CA LEU A 65 3.84 7.73 -6.79
C LEU A 65 5.11 6.94 -6.43
N ALA A 66 5.19 5.66 -6.82
CA ALA A 66 6.40 4.86 -6.62
C ALA A 66 7.58 5.35 -7.46
N GLN A 67 7.32 5.82 -8.69
CA GLN A 67 8.36 6.37 -9.58
C GLN A 67 8.89 7.70 -9.04
N SER A 68 8.00 8.60 -8.64
CA SER A 68 8.35 9.90 -8.06
C SER A 68 9.28 9.79 -6.85
N ASP A 69 9.00 8.83 -5.95
CA ASP A 69 9.83 8.58 -4.77
C ASP A 69 11.24 8.07 -5.14
N LYS A 70 11.33 7.19 -6.14
CA LYS A 70 12.64 6.71 -6.66
C LYS A 70 13.46 7.84 -7.26
N ASP A 71 12.83 8.75 -8.00
CA ASP A 71 13.50 9.86 -8.67
C ASP A 71 13.93 10.97 -7.71
N GLN A 72 13.22 11.17 -6.60
CA GLN A 72 13.72 12.00 -5.51
C GLN A 72 14.96 11.39 -4.89
N PHE A 73 14.95 10.09 -4.60
CA PHE A 73 16.08 9.43 -3.94
C PHE A 73 17.37 9.45 -4.77
N ARG A 74 17.26 9.22 -6.09
CA ARG A 74 18.42 9.33 -7.01
C ARG A 74 19.07 10.71 -7.04
N ARG A 75 18.35 11.77 -6.67
CA ARG A 75 18.88 13.14 -6.65
C ARG A 75 19.57 13.53 -5.34
N VAL A 76 19.41 12.75 -4.26
CA VAL A 76 19.99 13.04 -2.95
C VAL A 76 21.17 12.12 -2.58
N GLY A 77 21.52 11.18 -3.47
CA GLY A 77 22.63 10.23 -3.32
C GLY A 77 23.88 10.61 -4.09
#